data_AF-A0A962XER2-F1
#
_entry.id   AF-A0A962XER2-F1
#
_cell.length_a   1.000
_cell.length_b   1.000
_cell.length_c   1.000
_cell.angle_alpha   90.00
_cell.angle_beta   90.00
_cell.angle_gamma   90.00
#
_symmetry.space_group_name_H-M   'P 1'
#
loop_
_entity.id
_entity.type
_entity.pdbx_description
1 polymer ?
#
loop_
_entity_poly.entity_id
_entity_poly.type
_entity_poly.pdbx_seq_one_letter_code
_entity_poly.pdbx_strand_id
1 'polypeptide(L)'
;MASIAPEPPTTPAGNHRGSILSALVAGLLLLTGCQPTVYLMPTPEALRSGTHDPFAGKSDKQTQNEVTVAYATNRLPVGLRDDRSYVTLFDDTLRLGKAQVRIGTQQFSAEELHRQSTTSAREFGIPLTLEAATEIGRVSQGDAVDALPADAHAFFNRINDALERSASKDLIVYVHGANNNFYRSVSQGAQFHHFTGRNAVVLVYSWPSAASLLRYAVDVNNARASFPIFSRLLELLARHTDAQQIDILAYSAGAQILSPALARLALAGKTEGTANLRRRLRLGEIYFAAPDLDFGQFVDDLRQYIDLPRHVTLTVNPGDVVLGMAESKHGVSRAGRPDPDELSAEERELVTRATREMAFDLLWIDPDSIPGLAGGSHAFWYDHPWVSTDVLLQLLFNVRPAERGLESVEHGDTRLWHFPADYGQRVDGILSELQDKYIHTEP
;
A
#
# COMPACT_ATOMS: atom_id res chain seq x y z
N MET A 1 -51.54 67.02 -24.11
CA MET A 1 -52.25 66.03 -23.29
C MET A 1 -52.44 64.76 -24.12
N ALA A 2 -51.58 63.77 -23.89
CA ALA A 2 -51.81 62.33 -24.08
C ALA A 2 -50.46 61.65 -23.86
N SER A 3 -50.35 60.86 -22.78
CA SER A 3 -49.18 60.10 -22.36
C SER A 3 -49.04 58.86 -23.23
N ILE A 4 -47.84 58.60 -23.77
CA ILE A 4 -47.47 57.33 -24.40
C ILE A 4 -46.21 56.84 -23.67
N ALA A 5 -46.35 55.69 -23.01
CA ALA A 5 -45.28 55.04 -22.25
C ALA A 5 -44.24 54.39 -23.17
N PRO A 6 -42.96 54.28 -22.77
CA PRO A 6 -41.92 53.64 -23.57
C PRO A 6 -41.94 52.10 -23.43
N GLU A 7 -41.64 51.40 -24.53
CA GLU A 7 -41.42 49.95 -24.56
C GLU A 7 -40.16 49.53 -23.78
N PRO A 8 -40.14 48.32 -23.16
CA PRO A 8 -38.96 47.80 -22.50
C PRO A 8 -37.95 47.19 -23.49
N PRO A 9 -36.64 47.23 -23.20
CA PRO A 9 -35.61 46.68 -24.08
C PRO A 9 -35.59 45.15 -24.04
N THR A 10 -35.41 44.54 -25.20
CA THR A 10 -35.14 43.11 -25.37
C THR A 10 -33.71 42.79 -24.94
N THR A 11 -33.55 41.99 -23.90
CA THR A 11 -32.26 41.40 -23.51
C THR A 11 -31.96 40.16 -24.36
N PRO A 12 -30.73 39.99 -24.87
CA PRO A 12 -30.34 38.76 -25.56
C PRO A 12 -30.17 37.64 -24.52
N ALA A 13 -30.77 36.48 -24.79
CA ALA A 13 -30.58 35.27 -23.99
C ALA A 13 -29.11 34.81 -24.07
N GLY A 14 -28.31 35.26 -23.10
CA GLY A 14 -26.92 34.89 -22.94
C GLY A 14 -26.75 33.42 -22.55
N ASN A 15 -25.78 32.78 -23.19
CA ASN A 15 -25.36 31.38 -23.11
C ASN A 15 -24.87 30.93 -21.70
N HIS A 16 -25.73 31.02 -20.68
CA HIS A 16 -25.36 30.68 -19.30
C HIS A 16 -25.08 29.18 -19.07
N ARG A 17 -25.61 28.30 -19.92
CA ARG A 17 -25.36 26.85 -19.80
C ARG A 17 -23.93 26.44 -20.17
N GLY A 18 -23.29 27.12 -21.13
CA GLY A 18 -21.91 26.85 -21.52
C GLY A 18 -20.90 27.35 -20.47
N SER A 19 -21.13 28.53 -19.90
CA SER A 19 -20.23 29.13 -18.91
C SER A 19 -20.21 28.38 -17.57
N ILE A 20 -21.35 27.83 -17.13
CA ILE A 20 -21.43 27.07 -15.87
C ILE A 20 -20.75 25.71 -16.02
N LEU A 21 -20.90 25.04 -17.18
CA LEU A 21 -20.26 23.75 -17.44
C LEU A 21 -18.73 23.90 -17.57
N SER A 22 -18.25 24.94 -18.25
CA SER A 22 -16.82 25.23 -18.36
C SER A 22 -16.19 25.66 -17.02
N ALA A 23 -16.92 26.40 -16.18
CA ALA A 23 -16.46 26.76 -14.84
C ALA A 23 -16.43 25.55 -13.88
N LEU A 24 -17.37 24.60 -14.03
CA LEU A 24 -17.36 23.32 -13.29
C LEU A 24 -16.19 22.43 -13.73
N VAL A 25 -15.89 22.34 -15.02
CA VAL A 25 -14.74 21.57 -15.53
C VAL A 25 -13.42 22.21 -15.10
N ALA A 26 -13.29 23.55 -15.15
CA ALA A 26 -12.12 24.25 -14.65
C ALA A 26 -11.96 24.16 -13.12
N GLY A 27 -13.07 24.17 -12.37
CA GLY A 27 -13.08 23.95 -10.91
C GLY A 27 -12.71 22.53 -10.50
N LEU A 28 -13.07 21.51 -11.29
CA LEU A 28 -12.64 20.12 -11.08
C LEU A 28 -11.16 19.90 -11.39
N LEU A 29 -10.59 20.62 -12.35
CA LEU A 29 -9.15 20.58 -12.66
C LEU A 29 -8.29 21.21 -11.54
N LEU A 30 -8.82 22.21 -10.83
CA LEU A 30 -8.13 22.87 -9.70
C LEU A 30 -8.06 22.03 -8.41
N LEU A 31 -8.69 20.85 -8.36
CA LEU A 31 -8.58 19.93 -7.22
C LEU A 31 -7.38 18.98 -7.31
N THR A 32 -6.59 19.06 -8.38
CA THR A 32 -5.31 18.36 -8.52
C THR A 32 -4.18 19.29 -8.11
N GLY A 33 -3.97 19.48 -6.81
CA GLY A 33 -2.76 20.16 -6.34
C GLY A 33 -1.54 19.45 -6.91
N CYS A 34 -0.56 20.19 -7.46
CA CYS A 34 0.70 19.64 -7.94
C CYS A 34 1.36 18.85 -6.80
N GLN A 35 1.29 17.52 -6.85
CA GLN A 35 1.99 16.70 -5.88
C GLN A 35 3.48 16.71 -6.19
N PRO A 36 4.35 16.73 -5.16
CA PRO A 36 5.79 16.63 -5.36
C PRO A 36 6.15 15.37 -6.13
N THR A 37 7.19 15.50 -6.96
CA THR A 37 7.79 14.36 -7.66
C THR A 37 8.16 13.26 -6.67
N VAL A 38 7.78 12.02 -6.99
CA VAL A 38 8.24 10.83 -6.28
C VAL A 38 9.61 10.45 -6.83
N TYR A 39 10.56 10.18 -5.95
CA TYR A 39 11.89 9.71 -6.31
C TYR A 39 12.04 8.25 -5.89
N LEU A 40 12.89 7.51 -6.61
CA LEU A 40 13.21 6.12 -6.31
C LEU A 40 13.80 6.04 -4.89
N MET A 41 13.20 5.20 -4.07
CA MET A 41 13.63 4.94 -2.70
C MET A 41 15.09 4.53 -2.63
N PRO A 42 15.81 4.83 -1.53
CA PRO A 42 17.16 4.35 -1.32
C PRO A 42 17.26 2.85 -1.59
N THR A 43 18.41 2.42 -2.10
CA THR A 43 18.67 1.00 -2.35
C THR A 43 18.51 0.23 -1.03
N PRO A 44 17.61 -0.76 -0.95
CA PRO A 44 17.48 -1.62 0.22
C PRO A 44 18.83 -2.20 0.61
N GLU A 45 19.14 -2.26 1.91
CA GLU A 45 20.39 -2.80 2.45
C GLU A 45 20.82 -4.11 1.80
N ALA A 46 19.87 -5.03 1.63
CA ALA A 46 20.04 -6.32 0.93
C ALA A 46 20.70 -6.26 -0.45
N LEU A 47 20.61 -5.13 -1.13
CA LEU A 47 21.03 -4.96 -2.53
C LEU A 47 22.25 -4.05 -2.67
N ARG A 48 22.73 -3.46 -1.56
CA ARG A 48 23.80 -2.45 -1.59
C ARG A 48 25.20 -3.03 -1.75
N SER A 49 25.39 -4.30 -1.36
CA SER A 49 26.67 -5.00 -1.51
C SER A 49 26.93 -5.40 -2.96
N GLY A 50 25.89 -5.48 -3.79
CA GLY A 50 25.95 -6.01 -5.16
C GLY A 50 26.18 -7.53 -5.23
N THR A 51 26.30 -8.19 -4.07
CA THR A 51 26.46 -9.66 -3.97
C THR A 51 25.19 -10.38 -4.41
N HIS A 52 24.04 -9.81 -4.08
CA HIS A 52 22.73 -10.34 -4.42
C HIS A 52 22.07 -9.42 -5.45
N ASP A 53 21.87 -9.94 -6.65
CA ASP A 53 21.23 -9.20 -7.73
C ASP A 53 19.88 -9.83 -8.09
N PRO A 54 18.74 -9.27 -7.60
CA PRO A 54 17.42 -9.77 -7.92
C PRO A 54 17.00 -9.45 -9.37
N PHE A 55 17.82 -8.68 -10.10
CA PHE A 55 17.64 -8.31 -11.50
C PHE A 55 18.48 -9.16 -12.47
N ALA A 56 19.32 -10.08 -11.98
CA ALA A 56 20.23 -10.88 -12.80
C ALA A 56 19.53 -11.83 -13.81
N GLY A 57 18.21 -11.92 -13.75
CA GLY A 57 17.39 -12.63 -14.73
C GLY A 57 17.37 -11.93 -16.10
N LYS A 58 17.47 -12.71 -17.18
CA LYS A 58 17.44 -12.21 -18.57
C LYS A 58 16.01 -12.02 -19.10
N SER A 59 15.07 -11.58 -18.27
CA SER A 59 13.76 -11.20 -18.79
C SER A 59 13.80 -9.76 -19.29
N ASP A 60 13.25 -9.50 -20.49
CA ASP A 60 13.15 -8.13 -21.05
C ASP A 60 12.47 -7.15 -20.07
N LYS A 61 11.64 -7.68 -19.15
CA LYS A 61 10.97 -6.92 -18.10
C LYS A 61 11.89 -6.47 -16.97
N GLN A 62 13.00 -7.14 -16.68
CA GLN A 62 13.98 -6.72 -15.67
C GLN A 62 14.95 -5.67 -16.22
N THR A 63 15.04 -5.57 -17.55
CA THR A 63 15.95 -4.68 -18.28
C THR A 63 15.23 -3.47 -18.87
N GLN A 64 14.10 -3.02 -18.31
CA GLN A 64 13.40 -1.82 -18.76
C GLN A 64 13.25 -0.82 -17.61
N ASN A 65 13.32 0.46 -17.92
CA ASN A 65 13.08 1.53 -16.95
C ASN A 65 11.57 1.77 -16.70
N GLU A 66 10.70 1.09 -17.43
CA GLU A 66 9.26 1.06 -17.22
C GLU A 66 8.86 -0.10 -16.30
N VAL A 67 8.02 0.19 -15.30
CA VAL A 67 7.45 -0.77 -14.38
C VAL A 67 5.94 -0.73 -14.50
N THR A 68 5.33 -1.90 -14.73
CA THR A 68 3.87 -2.04 -14.69
C THR A 68 3.44 -2.56 -13.33
N VAL A 69 2.44 -1.91 -12.72
CA VAL A 69 1.72 -2.40 -11.55
C VAL A 69 0.23 -2.52 -11.84
N ALA A 70 -0.43 -3.51 -11.26
CA ALA A 70 -1.89 -3.55 -11.24
C ALA A 70 -2.40 -2.48 -10.27
N TYR A 71 -3.60 -1.96 -10.50
CA TYR A 71 -4.28 -1.11 -9.53
C TYR A 71 -5.75 -1.47 -9.38
N ALA A 72 -6.26 -1.17 -8.20
CA ALA A 72 -7.68 -1.07 -7.90
C ALA A 72 -7.96 0.29 -7.24
N THR A 73 -9.04 0.95 -7.62
CA THR A 73 -9.41 2.26 -7.04
C THR A 73 -10.92 2.47 -7.07
N ASN A 74 -11.43 3.14 -6.04
CA ASN A 74 -12.79 3.66 -6.00
C ASN A 74 -12.87 5.15 -6.35
N ARG A 75 -11.74 5.78 -6.72
CA ARG A 75 -11.70 7.17 -7.21
C ARG A 75 -12.47 7.31 -8.51
N LEU A 76 -13.10 8.48 -8.70
CA LEU A 76 -13.74 8.83 -9.96
C LEU A 76 -12.68 9.07 -11.06
N PRO A 77 -12.89 8.51 -12.26
CA PRO A 77 -11.98 8.66 -13.37
C PRO A 77 -12.25 9.94 -14.16
N VAL A 78 -11.20 10.48 -14.76
CA VAL A 78 -11.19 11.54 -15.77
C VAL A 78 -10.37 11.05 -16.96
N GLY A 79 -10.71 11.48 -18.18
CA GLY A 79 -10.02 11.02 -19.39
C GLY A 79 -10.57 9.72 -19.97
N LEU A 80 -9.90 9.18 -20.99
CA LEU A 80 -10.29 7.96 -21.71
C LEU A 80 -9.87 6.71 -20.92
N ARG A 81 -10.48 5.53 -21.19
CA ARG A 81 -10.12 4.29 -20.47
C ARG A 81 -8.65 3.90 -20.62
N ASP A 82 -8.05 4.20 -21.77
CA ASP A 82 -6.64 3.86 -22.04
C ASP A 82 -5.65 4.87 -21.44
N ASP A 83 -6.14 6.02 -20.98
CA ASP A 83 -5.35 7.11 -20.41
C ASP A 83 -6.16 7.82 -19.30
N ARG A 84 -6.32 7.12 -18.18
CA ARG A 84 -7.09 7.60 -17.03
C ARG A 84 -6.26 8.51 -16.14
N SER A 85 -6.89 9.56 -15.68
CA SER A 85 -6.56 10.24 -14.43
C SER A 85 -7.61 9.94 -13.38
N TYR A 86 -7.25 9.94 -12.10
CA TYR A 86 -8.18 9.69 -11.00
C TYR A 86 -8.16 10.85 -10.01
N VAL A 87 -9.35 11.36 -9.68
CA VAL A 87 -9.50 12.51 -8.77
C VAL A 87 -9.70 12.04 -7.31
N THR A 88 -9.91 12.99 -6.39
CA THR A 88 -10.20 12.68 -4.98
C THR A 88 -11.66 12.37 -4.71
N LEU A 89 -12.57 12.70 -5.64
CA LEU A 89 -13.95 12.25 -5.59
C LEU A 89 -14.00 10.74 -5.86
N PHE A 90 -15.00 10.06 -5.31
CA PHE A 90 -15.13 8.61 -5.38
C PHE A 90 -16.58 8.18 -5.34
N ASP A 91 -16.82 6.93 -5.70
CA ASP A 91 -18.07 6.22 -5.51
C ASP A 91 -17.78 4.82 -4.95
N ASP A 92 -18.75 3.93 -5.02
CA ASP A 92 -18.66 2.55 -4.51
C ASP A 92 -18.17 1.54 -5.57
N THR A 93 -17.81 2.01 -6.77
CA THR A 93 -17.36 1.15 -7.87
C THR A 93 -15.85 0.92 -7.81
N LEU A 94 -15.45 -0.35 -7.76
CA LEU A 94 -14.06 -0.77 -7.96
C LEU A 94 -13.69 -0.65 -9.43
N ARG A 95 -12.67 0.15 -9.73
CA ARG A 95 -12.07 0.30 -11.06
C ARG A 95 -10.71 -0.38 -11.04
N LEU A 96 -10.53 -1.32 -11.96
CA LEU A 96 -9.42 -2.25 -12.01
C LEU A 96 -8.61 -1.99 -13.27
N GLY A 97 -7.28 -1.94 -13.16
CA GLY A 97 -6.46 -1.59 -14.31
C GLY A 97 -4.96 -1.79 -14.10
N LYS A 98 -4.16 -1.24 -15.00
CA LYS A 98 -2.70 -1.23 -14.92
C LYS A 98 -2.15 0.19 -15.02
N ALA A 99 -1.11 0.48 -14.25
CA ALA A 99 -0.36 1.72 -14.34
C ALA A 99 1.06 1.44 -14.83
N GLN A 100 1.53 2.22 -15.78
CA GLN A 100 2.89 2.17 -16.32
C GLN A 100 3.67 3.36 -15.74
N VAL A 101 4.71 3.05 -14.95
CA VAL A 101 5.53 4.04 -14.26
C VAL A 101 6.97 3.89 -14.73
N ARG A 102 7.53 4.97 -15.27
CA ARG A 102 8.94 5.03 -15.64
C ARG A 102 9.79 5.50 -14.47
N ILE A 103 10.92 4.85 -14.26
CA ILE A 103 11.95 5.18 -13.27
C ILE A 103 13.13 5.84 -13.98
N GLY A 104 13.46 7.08 -13.62
CA GLY A 104 14.53 7.87 -14.21
C GLY A 104 14.03 8.93 -15.20
N THR A 105 14.87 9.37 -16.13
CA THR A 105 14.52 10.24 -17.26
C THR A 105 14.27 9.40 -18.53
N GLN A 106 13.90 10.01 -19.66
CA GLN A 106 13.74 9.27 -20.93
C GLN A 106 15.06 8.70 -21.45
N GLN A 107 16.20 9.32 -21.09
CA GLN A 107 17.54 8.90 -21.50
C GLN A 107 18.14 7.86 -20.53
N PHE A 108 17.42 7.50 -19.47
CA PHE A 108 17.89 6.60 -18.43
C PHE A 108 17.86 5.16 -18.94
N SER A 109 19.04 4.57 -19.19
CA SER A 109 19.14 3.20 -19.70
C SER A 109 18.78 2.19 -18.61
N ALA A 110 18.48 0.96 -19.04
CA ALA A 110 18.26 -0.16 -18.13
C ALA A 110 19.49 -0.51 -17.30
N GLU A 111 20.67 -0.46 -17.92
CA GLU A 111 21.96 -0.66 -17.26
C GLU A 111 22.21 0.42 -16.19
N GLU A 112 21.86 1.67 -16.50
CA GLU A 112 21.96 2.76 -15.54
C GLU A 112 21.00 2.55 -14.36
N LEU A 113 19.75 2.21 -14.64
CA LEU A 113 18.78 1.90 -13.58
C LEU A 113 19.26 0.75 -12.70
N HIS A 114 19.76 -0.32 -13.31
CA HIS A 114 20.30 -1.46 -12.59
C HIS A 114 21.44 -1.03 -11.66
N ARG A 115 22.46 -0.34 -12.19
CA ARG A 115 23.59 0.19 -11.42
C ARG A 115 23.16 1.07 -10.25
N GLN A 116 22.18 1.95 -10.48
CA GLN A 116 21.64 2.82 -9.44
C GLN A 116 20.80 2.08 -8.41
N SER A 117 20.27 0.91 -8.76
CA SER A 117 19.46 0.06 -7.89
C SER A 117 20.29 -0.89 -7.03
N THR A 118 21.59 -1.03 -7.31
CA THR A 118 22.52 -1.92 -6.60
C THR A 118 23.68 -1.16 -5.94
N THR A 119 23.76 0.17 -6.11
CA THR A 119 24.74 1.00 -5.42
C THR A 119 24.24 1.44 -4.04
N SER A 120 25.17 1.60 -3.10
CA SER A 120 24.90 1.99 -1.71
C SER A 120 24.54 3.48 -1.55
N ALA A 121 24.97 4.35 -2.46
CA ALA A 121 24.66 5.77 -2.44
C ALA A 121 24.47 6.30 -3.87
N ARG A 122 23.48 7.19 -4.04
CA ARG A 122 23.19 7.86 -5.31
C ARG A 122 23.56 9.33 -5.22
N GLU A 123 24.12 9.87 -6.29
CA GLU A 123 24.51 11.29 -6.37
C GLU A 123 23.31 12.21 -6.60
N PHE A 124 22.21 11.69 -7.15
CA PHE A 124 21.02 12.44 -7.50
C PHE A 124 19.73 11.61 -7.31
N GLY A 125 18.61 12.31 -7.14
CA GLY A 125 17.29 11.68 -7.08
C GLY A 125 16.85 11.19 -8.46
N ILE A 126 16.34 9.95 -8.52
CA ILE A 126 15.84 9.33 -9.75
C ILE A 126 14.31 9.48 -9.76
N PRO A 127 13.71 10.33 -10.62
CA PRO A 127 12.29 10.61 -10.55
C PRO A 127 11.46 9.45 -11.09
N LEU A 128 10.25 9.27 -10.56
CA LEU A 128 9.24 8.37 -11.10
C LEU A 128 8.19 9.17 -11.85
N THR A 129 7.76 8.68 -13.01
CA THR A 129 6.74 9.33 -13.84
C THR A 129 5.65 8.33 -14.20
N LEU A 130 4.39 8.65 -13.90
CA LEU A 130 3.25 7.88 -14.42
C LEU A 130 3.06 8.24 -15.90
N GLU A 131 3.24 7.27 -16.78
CA GLU A 131 3.15 7.45 -18.23
C GLU A 131 1.76 7.15 -18.76
N ALA A 132 1.10 6.13 -18.20
CA ALA A 132 -0.27 5.79 -18.55
C ALA A 132 -0.95 5.02 -17.42
N ALA A 133 -2.27 5.20 -17.29
CA ALA A 133 -3.13 4.34 -16.48
C ALA A 133 -4.29 3.83 -17.34
N THR A 134 -4.35 2.52 -17.54
CA THR A 134 -5.36 1.86 -18.39
C THR A 134 -6.37 1.12 -17.51
N GLU A 135 -7.64 1.50 -17.61
CA GLU A 135 -8.75 0.88 -16.88
C GLU A 135 -9.31 -0.31 -17.66
N ILE A 136 -9.06 -1.51 -17.12
CA ILE A 136 -9.38 -2.80 -17.75
C ILE A 136 -10.78 -3.27 -17.36
N GLY A 137 -11.17 -3.15 -16.09
CA GLY A 137 -12.42 -3.71 -15.59
C GLY A 137 -13.10 -2.84 -14.53
N ARG A 138 -14.39 -3.09 -14.28
CA ARG A 138 -15.13 -2.47 -13.19
C ARG A 138 -15.99 -3.49 -12.45
N VAL A 139 -16.12 -3.30 -11.13
CA VAL A 139 -17.01 -4.09 -10.28
C VAL A 139 -17.81 -3.13 -9.41
N SER A 140 -19.12 -3.16 -9.53
CA SER A 140 -20.06 -2.36 -8.73
C SER A 140 -20.39 -3.11 -7.43
N GLN A 141 -20.85 -2.39 -6.39
CA GLN A 141 -21.31 -2.99 -5.13
C GLN A 141 -22.33 -4.13 -5.32
N GLY A 142 -23.24 -3.99 -6.29
CA GLY A 142 -24.30 -4.96 -6.56
C GLY A 142 -23.86 -6.21 -7.34
N ASP A 143 -22.64 -6.23 -7.87
CA ASP A 143 -22.16 -7.37 -8.67
C ASP A 143 -21.83 -8.56 -7.76
N ALA A 144 -22.42 -9.72 -8.07
CA ALA A 144 -22.20 -10.95 -7.32
C ALA A 144 -20.75 -11.43 -7.47
N VAL A 145 -20.19 -12.03 -6.40
CA VAL A 145 -18.78 -12.49 -6.39
C VAL A 145 -18.50 -13.43 -7.54
N ASP A 146 -19.42 -14.34 -7.83
CA ASP A 146 -19.26 -15.41 -8.81
C ASP A 146 -19.72 -15.04 -10.24
N ALA A 147 -20.26 -13.84 -10.43
CA ALA A 147 -20.84 -13.42 -11.71
C ALA A 147 -20.43 -11.98 -12.03
N LEU A 148 -19.15 -11.79 -12.33
CA LEU A 148 -18.60 -10.47 -12.63
C LEU A 148 -18.79 -10.09 -14.10
N PRO A 149 -18.76 -8.79 -14.43
CA PRO A 149 -18.65 -8.32 -15.81
C PRO A 149 -17.43 -8.92 -16.52
N ALA A 150 -17.54 -9.13 -17.83
CA ALA A 150 -16.48 -9.74 -18.64
C ALA A 150 -15.14 -8.97 -18.58
N ASP A 151 -15.20 -7.64 -18.44
CA ASP A 151 -14.00 -6.80 -18.36
C ASP A 151 -13.30 -6.89 -17.00
N ALA A 152 -14.04 -7.11 -15.91
CA ALA A 152 -13.49 -7.49 -14.61
C ALA A 152 -12.82 -8.87 -14.65
N HIS A 153 -13.43 -9.87 -15.28
CA HIS A 153 -12.77 -11.16 -15.50
C HIS A 153 -11.47 -11.02 -16.30
N ALA A 154 -11.46 -10.17 -17.35
CA ALA A 154 -10.26 -9.90 -18.12
C ALA A 154 -9.12 -9.28 -17.28
N PHE A 155 -9.45 -8.50 -16.25
CA PHE A 155 -8.46 -7.98 -15.30
C PHE A 155 -7.85 -9.10 -14.43
N PHE A 156 -8.68 -9.96 -13.82
CA PHE A 156 -8.17 -11.04 -12.97
C PHE A 156 -7.37 -12.09 -13.77
N ASN A 157 -7.79 -12.41 -15.00
CA ASN A 157 -7.00 -13.28 -15.88
C ASN A 157 -5.60 -12.70 -16.16
N ARG A 158 -5.48 -11.38 -16.34
CA ARG A 158 -4.17 -10.74 -16.51
C ARG A 158 -3.29 -10.80 -15.26
N ILE A 159 -3.90 -10.79 -14.06
CA ILE A 159 -3.17 -11.05 -12.81
C ILE A 159 -2.67 -12.50 -12.80
N ASN A 160 -3.50 -13.47 -13.17
CA ASN A 160 -3.11 -14.88 -13.20
C ASN A 160 -1.99 -15.16 -14.19
N ASP A 161 -2.08 -14.59 -15.41
CA ASP A 161 -1.01 -14.63 -16.38
C ASP A 161 0.30 -14.03 -15.82
N ALA A 162 0.21 -12.97 -15.01
CA ALA A 162 1.38 -12.37 -14.37
C ALA A 162 1.96 -13.28 -13.29
N LEU A 163 1.11 -13.86 -12.43
CA LEU A 163 1.51 -14.81 -11.39
C LEU A 163 2.18 -16.06 -11.98
N GLU A 164 1.66 -16.59 -13.10
CA GLU A 164 2.23 -17.74 -13.79
C GLU A 164 3.68 -17.48 -14.25
N ARG A 165 3.97 -16.25 -14.69
CA ARG A 165 5.32 -15.84 -15.15
C ARG A 165 6.25 -15.34 -14.05
N SER A 166 5.73 -14.96 -12.89
CA SER A 166 6.53 -14.48 -11.75
C SER A 166 7.20 -15.64 -11.02
N ALA A 167 8.36 -15.41 -10.41
CA ALA A 167 9.02 -16.42 -9.59
C ALA A 167 8.21 -16.68 -8.30
N SER A 168 7.77 -15.61 -7.63
CA SER A 168 6.77 -15.70 -6.56
C SER A 168 5.37 -15.82 -7.15
N LYS A 169 4.59 -16.74 -6.56
CA LYS A 169 3.17 -16.96 -6.87
C LYS A 169 2.25 -16.22 -5.91
N ASP A 170 2.80 -15.38 -5.05
CA ASP A 170 2.03 -14.53 -4.15
C ASP A 170 1.65 -13.21 -4.82
N LEU A 171 0.50 -12.67 -4.42
CA LEU A 171 0.03 -11.36 -4.84
C LEU A 171 0.23 -10.38 -3.68
N ILE A 172 1.03 -9.33 -3.91
CA ILE A 172 1.27 -8.30 -2.90
C ILE A 172 0.36 -7.10 -3.18
N VAL A 173 -0.48 -6.75 -2.20
CA VAL A 173 -1.37 -5.60 -2.23
C VAL A 173 -0.76 -4.45 -1.43
N TYR A 174 -0.46 -3.34 -2.10
CA TYR A 174 0.01 -2.11 -1.44
C TYR A 174 -1.16 -1.15 -1.18
N VAL A 175 -1.34 -0.75 0.08
CA VAL A 175 -2.34 0.23 0.51
C VAL A 175 -1.64 1.48 1.03
N HIS A 176 -1.78 2.59 0.31
CA HIS A 176 -1.07 3.82 0.64
C HIS A 176 -1.66 4.57 1.86
N GLY A 177 -0.88 5.52 2.40
CA GLY A 177 -1.28 6.40 3.51
C GLY A 177 -2.03 7.67 3.10
N ALA A 178 -2.21 8.59 4.04
CA ALA A 178 -2.84 9.90 3.83
C ALA A 178 -2.05 10.78 2.84
N ASN A 179 -2.67 11.87 2.37
CA ASN A 179 -2.00 12.86 1.49
C ASN A 179 -1.42 12.26 0.19
N ASN A 180 -2.09 11.27 -0.40
CA ASN A 180 -1.62 10.59 -1.60
C ASN A 180 -2.59 10.79 -2.78
N ASN A 181 -2.08 11.17 -3.95
CA ASN A 181 -2.87 11.14 -5.18
C ASN A 181 -2.65 9.81 -5.92
N PHE A 182 -3.37 9.60 -7.02
CA PHE A 182 -3.21 8.36 -7.80
C PHE A 182 -1.76 8.16 -8.26
N TYR A 183 -1.11 9.19 -8.83
CA TYR A 183 0.28 9.15 -9.28
C TYR A 183 1.25 8.69 -8.18
N ARG A 184 1.24 9.32 -7.00
CA ARG A 184 2.15 8.96 -5.92
C ARG A 184 1.86 7.56 -5.39
N SER A 185 0.59 7.13 -5.34
CA SER A 185 0.24 5.78 -4.89
C SER A 185 0.80 4.69 -5.82
N VAL A 186 0.62 4.84 -7.14
CA VAL A 186 1.13 3.87 -8.11
C VAL A 186 2.65 3.96 -8.28
N SER A 187 3.24 5.15 -8.10
CA SER A 187 4.71 5.30 -8.10
C SER A 187 5.35 4.59 -6.91
N GLN A 188 4.73 4.68 -5.74
CA GLN A 188 5.20 3.99 -4.53
C GLN A 188 5.10 2.46 -4.67
N GLY A 189 4.01 1.95 -5.25
CA GLY A 189 3.89 0.53 -5.59
C GLY A 189 4.88 0.09 -6.67
N ALA A 190 5.16 0.94 -7.67
CA ALA A 190 6.10 0.64 -8.74
C ALA A 190 7.56 0.55 -8.26
N GLN A 191 8.01 1.45 -7.38
CA GLN A 191 9.36 1.30 -6.80
C GLN A 191 9.48 0.08 -5.91
N PHE A 192 8.44 -0.26 -5.14
CA PHE A 192 8.43 -1.49 -4.36
C PHE A 192 8.51 -2.71 -5.28
N HIS A 193 7.67 -2.78 -6.32
CA HIS A 193 7.71 -3.84 -7.34
C HIS A 193 9.07 -3.94 -8.06
N HIS A 194 9.74 -2.79 -8.30
CA HIS A 194 11.08 -2.80 -8.86
C HIS A 194 12.06 -3.51 -7.92
N PHE A 195 12.08 -3.16 -6.63
CA PHE A 195 12.99 -3.77 -5.66
C PHE A 195 12.66 -5.21 -5.26
N THR A 196 11.50 -5.76 -5.65
CA THR A 196 11.29 -7.21 -5.61
C THR A 196 12.06 -7.97 -6.70
N GLY A 197 12.87 -7.29 -7.51
CA GLY A 197 13.44 -7.83 -8.75
C GLY A 197 12.39 -8.06 -9.83
N ARG A 198 11.17 -7.52 -9.65
CA ARG A 198 9.99 -7.79 -10.48
C ARG A 198 9.60 -9.28 -10.48
N ASN A 199 9.91 -9.96 -9.39
CA ASN A 199 9.69 -11.40 -9.22
C ASN A 199 8.35 -11.72 -8.54
N ALA A 200 7.55 -10.70 -8.18
CA ALA A 200 6.23 -10.82 -7.57
C ALA A 200 5.21 -9.96 -8.32
N VAL A 201 3.92 -10.24 -8.16
CA VAL A 201 2.86 -9.38 -8.72
C VAL A 201 2.44 -8.35 -7.66
N VAL A 202 2.47 -7.06 -8.03
CA VAL A 202 2.06 -5.97 -7.14
C VAL A 202 0.76 -5.32 -7.63
N LEU A 203 -0.23 -5.25 -6.74
CA LEU A 203 -1.48 -4.50 -6.92
C LEU A 203 -1.53 -3.32 -5.96
N VAL A 204 -1.76 -2.13 -6.47
CA VAL A 204 -1.92 -0.92 -5.64
C VAL A 204 -3.41 -0.64 -5.41
N TYR A 205 -3.84 -0.57 -4.15
CA TYR A 205 -5.14 -0.02 -3.81
C TYR A 205 -5.05 1.48 -3.59
N SER A 206 -5.53 2.26 -4.57
CA SER A 206 -5.51 3.71 -4.55
C SER A 206 -6.84 4.27 -4.04
N TRP A 207 -7.00 4.39 -2.73
CA TRP A 207 -8.20 4.95 -2.10
C TRP A 207 -8.18 6.49 -2.14
N PRO A 208 -9.33 7.19 -2.08
CA PRO A 208 -9.48 8.63 -2.29
C PRO A 208 -8.94 9.51 -1.12
N SER A 209 -7.68 9.37 -0.70
CA SER A 209 -7.09 10.34 0.22
C SER A 209 -7.01 11.72 -0.44
N ALA A 210 -7.38 12.77 0.30
CA ALA A 210 -7.17 14.15 -0.05
C ALA A 210 -5.66 14.39 -0.10
N ALA A 211 -5.18 14.90 -1.24
CA ALA A 211 -3.78 15.24 -1.47
C ALA A 211 -3.32 16.49 -0.65
N SER A 212 -3.75 16.61 0.62
CA SER A 212 -3.27 17.63 1.57
C SER A 212 -3.48 17.21 3.04
N LEU A 213 -2.42 17.38 3.86
CA LEU A 213 -2.46 17.16 5.32
C LEU A 213 -3.48 18.07 6.05
N LEU A 214 -3.75 19.27 5.52
CA LEU A 214 -4.78 20.18 6.07
C LEU A 214 -6.19 19.59 6.00
N ARG A 215 -6.39 18.58 5.15
CA ARG A 215 -7.65 17.88 4.94
C ARG A 215 -7.67 16.49 5.57
N TYR A 216 -6.78 16.20 6.51
CA TYR A 216 -6.69 14.88 7.14
C TYR A 216 -8.03 14.35 7.74
N ALA A 217 -8.95 15.22 8.17
CA ALA A 217 -10.29 14.76 8.58
C ALA A 217 -11.14 14.21 7.42
N VAL A 218 -10.95 14.74 6.21
CA VAL A 218 -11.54 14.21 4.97
C VAL A 218 -10.93 12.83 4.67
N ASP A 219 -9.63 12.65 4.88
CA ASP A 219 -8.96 11.35 4.68
C ASP A 219 -9.54 10.27 5.58
N VAL A 220 -9.77 10.57 6.86
CA VAL A 220 -10.42 9.64 7.81
C VAL A 220 -11.82 9.25 7.34
N ASN A 221 -12.64 10.21 6.90
CA ASN A 221 -13.99 9.92 6.40
C ASN A 221 -13.97 9.11 5.09
N ASN A 222 -13.06 9.45 4.18
CA ASN A 222 -12.88 8.74 2.93
C ASN A 222 -12.37 7.32 3.17
N ALA A 223 -11.51 7.12 4.18
CA ALA A 223 -11.03 5.81 4.58
C ALA A 223 -12.19 4.94 5.11
N ARG A 224 -13.04 5.50 5.97
CA ARG A 224 -14.26 4.84 6.46
C ARG A 224 -15.20 4.41 5.32
N ALA A 225 -15.32 5.21 4.27
CA ALA A 225 -16.12 4.85 3.09
C ALA A 225 -15.42 3.81 2.18
N SER A 226 -14.09 3.69 2.27
CA SER A 226 -13.29 2.87 1.35
C SER A 226 -12.95 1.48 1.90
N PHE A 227 -12.97 1.25 3.22
CA PHE A 227 -12.69 -0.08 3.79
C PHE A 227 -13.70 -1.17 3.37
N PRO A 228 -15.02 -0.92 3.23
CA PRO A 228 -15.94 -1.95 2.77
C PRO A 228 -15.66 -2.35 1.30
N ILE A 229 -15.23 -1.38 0.49
CA ILE A 229 -14.84 -1.59 -0.90
C ILE A 229 -13.52 -2.37 -0.98
N PHE A 230 -12.57 -2.09 -0.08
CA PHE A 230 -11.33 -2.85 0.02
C PHE A 230 -11.57 -4.29 0.50
N SER A 231 -12.44 -4.50 1.50
CA SER A 231 -12.90 -5.82 1.94
C SER A 231 -13.46 -6.61 0.76
N ARG A 232 -14.29 -5.97 -0.08
CA ARG A 232 -14.81 -6.56 -1.31
C ARG A 232 -13.71 -6.92 -2.31
N LEU A 233 -12.72 -6.05 -2.50
CA LEU A 233 -11.56 -6.34 -3.35
C LEU A 233 -10.83 -7.60 -2.87
N LEU A 234 -10.60 -7.78 -1.57
CA LEU A 234 -9.94 -8.97 -1.04
C LEU A 234 -10.73 -10.25 -1.33
N GLU A 235 -12.06 -10.24 -1.22
CA GLU A 235 -12.89 -11.39 -1.62
C GLU A 235 -12.75 -11.70 -3.12
N LEU A 236 -12.71 -10.68 -3.97
CA LEU A 236 -12.60 -10.84 -5.42
C LEU A 236 -11.22 -11.37 -5.81
N LEU A 237 -10.14 -10.85 -5.20
CA LEU A 237 -8.79 -11.37 -5.40
C LEU A 237 -8.70 -12.83 -4.95
N ALA A 238 -9.23 -13.12 -3.76
CA ALA A 238 -9.27 -14.48 -3.22
C ALA A 238 -10.11 -15.43 -4.07
N ARG A 239 -11.12 -14.95 -4.80
CA ARG A 239 -11.97 -15.79 -5.65
C ARG A 239 -11.43 -15.99 -7.06
N HIS A 240 -10.91 -14.93 -7.69
CA HIS A 240 -10.64 -14.89 -9.13
C HIS A 240 -9.16 -14.93 -9.49
N THR A 241 -8.25 -14.89 -8.51
CA THR A 241 -6.81 -15.03 -8.77
C THR A 241 -6.27 -16.40 -8.43
N ASP A 242 -5.20 -16.81 -9.09
CA ASP A 242 -4.46 -18.04 -8.82
C ASP A 242 -3.33 -17.83 -7.79
N ALA A 243 -3.34 -16.70 -7.07
CA ALA A 243 -2.33 -16.37 -6.08
C ALA A 243 -2.25 -17.45 -4.98
N GLN A 244 -1.05 -17.90 -4.64
CA GLN A 244 -0.89 -18.83 -3.52
C GLN A 244 -1.30 -18.14 -2.21
N GLN A 245 -0.90 -16.89 -2.05
CA GLN A 245 -1.29 -16.02 -0.94
C GLN A 245 -1.52 -14.59 -1.40
N ILE A 246 -2.29 -13.85 -0.59
CA ILE A 246 -2.51 -12.41 -0.73
C ILE A 246 -1.84 -11.72 0.45
N ASP A 247 -0.67 -11.16 0.18
CA ASP A 247 0.11 -10.38 1.14
C ASP A 247 -0.29 -8.91 1.06
N ILE A 248 -0.19 -8.18 2.16
CA ILE A 248 -0.68 -6.81 2.23
C ILE A 248 0.30 -5.91 2.97
N LEU A 249 0.79 -4.88 2.29
CA LEU A 249 1.56 -3.79 2.89
C LEU A 249 0.66 -2.55 3.03
N ALA A 250 0.28 -2.21 4.25
CA ALA A 250 -0.46 -0.99 4.56
C ALA A 250 0.45 0.06 5.21
N TYR A 251 0.45 1.27 4.65
CA TYR A 251 1.24 2.38 5.16
C TYR A 251 0.35 3.45 5.80
N SER A 252 0.70 3.93 7.00
CA SER A 252 0.07 5.10 7.62
C SER A 252 -1.45 4.95 7.68
N ALA A 253 -2.21 5.92 7.16
CA ALA A 253 -3.67 5.87 7.14
C ALA A 253 -4.26 4.71 6.32
N GLY A 254 -3.46 3.99 5.54
CA GLY A 254 -3.84 2.72 4.94
C GLY A 254 -4.24 1.67 5.99
N ALA A 255 -3.76 1.80 7.23
CA ALA A 255 -4.21 0.98 8.35
C ALA A 255 -5.70 1.17 8.67
N GLN A 256 -6.25 2.38 8.45
CA GLN A 256 -7.69 2.68 8.60
C GLN A 256 -8.56 2.02 7.53
N ILE A 257 -7.95 1.52 6.46
CA ILE A 257 -8.60 0.70 5.43
C ILE A 257 -8.45 -0.78 5.79
N LEU A 258 -7.22 -1.22 6.00
CA LEU A 258 -6.88 -2.62 6.06
C LEU A 258 -7.47 -3.30 7.31
N SER A 259 -7.20 -2.79 8.51
CA SER A 259 -7.60 -3.47 9.75
C SER A 259 -9.12 -3.61 9.87
N PRO A 260 -9.94 -2.56 9.63
CA PRO A 260 -11.39 -2.71 9.65
C PRO A 260 -11.93 -3.61 8.53
N ALA A 261 -11.26 -3.67 7.36
CA ALA A 261 -11.65 -4.56 6.29
C ALA A 261 -11.42 -6.05 6.64
N LEU A 262 -10.31 -6.37 7.31
CA LEU A 262 -10.02 -7.72 7.79
C LEU A 262 -11.01 -8.13 8.88
N ALA A 263 -11.28 -7.24 9.85
CA ALA A 263 -12.28 -7.49 10.90
C ALA A 263 -13.67 -7.70 10.29
N ARG A 264 -14.05 -6.91 9.28
CA ARG A 264 -15.30 -7.09 8.54
C ARG A 264 -15.39 -8.47 7.87
N LEU A 265 -14.32 -8.92 7.21
CA LEU A 265 -14.28 -10.25 6.57
C LEU A 265 -14.40 -11.38 7.61
N ALA A 266 -13.70 -11.25 8.73
CA ALA A 266 -13.77 -12.21 9.84
C ALA A 266 -15.19 -12.33 10.40
N LEU A 267 -15.84 -11.19 10.65
CA LEU A 267 -17.21 -11.14 11.17
C LEU A 267 -18.23 -11.70 10.15
N ALA A 268 -18.09 -11.35 8.87
CA ALA A 268 -18.97 -11.83 7.81
C ALA A 268 -18.85 -13.35 7.59
N GLY A 269 -17.64 -13.90 7.72
CA GLY A 269 -17.35 -15.33 7.56
C GLY A 269 -17.51 -16.16 8.84
N LYS A 270 -18.06 -15.60 9.93
CA LYS A 270 -18.13 -16.29 11.23
C LYS A 270 -18.85 -17.64 11.17
N THR A 271 -19.88 -17.77 10.32
CA THR A 271 -20.64 -19.02 10.14
C THR A 271 -19.94 -20.07 9.28
N GLU A 272 -19.00 -19.64 8.41
CA GLU A 272 -18.19 -20.53 7.57
C GLU A 272 -17.10 -21.24 8.38
N GLY A 273 -16.68 -20.63 9.49
CA GLY A 273 -15.64 -21.12 10.39
C GLY A 273 -14.23 -20.72 9.94
N THR A 274 -13.37 -20.40 10.91
CA THR A 274 -12.03 -19.82 10.68
C THR A 274 -11.17 -20.61 9.69
N ALA A 275 -11.18 -21.94 9.75
CA ALA A 275 -10.37 -22.78 8.86
C ALA A 275 -10.80 -22.70 7.39
N ASN A 276 -12.12 -22.67 7.13
CA ASN A 276 -12.66 -22.51 5.78
C ASN A 276 -12.40 -21.09 5.28
N LEU A 277 -12.66 -20.09 6.12
CA LEU A 277 -12.45 -18.68 5.79
C LEU A 277 -10.99 -18.39 5.44
N ARG A 278 -10.05 -18.93 6.22
CA ARG A 278 -8.61 -18.85 5.95
C ARG A 278 -8.23 -19.46 4.59
N ARG A 279 -8.73 -20.67 4.28
CA ARG A 279 -8.49 -21.32 2.98
C ARG A 279 -9.08 -20.52 1.82
N ARG A 280 -10.27 -19.94 2.02
CA ARG A 280 -10.96 -19.17 0.97
C ARG A 280 -10.26 -17.85 0.71
N LEU A 281 -9.89 -17.10 1.75
CA LEU A 281 -9.30 -15.77 1.62
C LEU A 281 -7.81 -15.79 1.26
N ARG A 282 -7.08 -16.86 1.63
CA ARG A 282 -5.64 -17.02 1.36
C ARG A 282 -4.79 -15.81 1.80
N LEU A 283 -5.15 -15.18 2.93
CA LEU A 283 -4.38 -14.06 3.46
C LEU A 283 -3.01 -14.56 3.95
N GLY A 284 -1.95 -13.96 3.41
CA GLY A 284 -0.57 -14.30 3.72
C GLY A 284 0.03 -13.40 4.80
N GLU A 285 1.11 -12.71 4.44
CA GLU A 285 1.83 -11.75 5.27
C GLU A 285 1.12 -10.39 5.27
N ILE A 286 0.85 -9.85 6.45
CA ILE A 286 0.29 -8.52 6.61
C ILE A 286 1.30 -7.63 7.33
N TYR A 287 1.70 -6.55 6.67
CA TYR A 287 2.68 -5.60 7.18
C TYR A 287 2.04 -4.22 7.34
N PHE A 288 1.95 -3.75 8.58
CA PHE A 288 1.52 -2.40 8.91
C PHE A 288 2.73 -1.50 9.18
N ALA A 289 3.05 -0.64 8.21
CA ALA A 289 4.12 0.33 8.28
C ALA A 289 3.60 1.68 8.80
N ALA A 290 4.18 2.18 9.90
CA ALA A 290 3.79 3.41 10.59
C ALA A 290 2.26 3.59 10.75
N PRO A 291 1.52 2.58 11.26
CA PRO A 291 0.08 2.52 11.12
C PRO A 291 -0.63 3.64 11.88
N ASP A 292 -1.38 4.45 11.12
CA ASP A 292 -2.20 5.54 11.61
C ASP A 292 -3.64 5.05 11.76
N LEU A 293 -3.89 4.20 12.76
CA LEU A 293 -5.21 3.74 13.21
C LEU A 293 -5.30 3.95 14.72
N ASP A 294 -6.50 4.19 15.24
CA ASP A 294 -6.74 4.25 16.69
C ASP A 294 -6.26 2.95 17.34
N PHE A 295 -5.47 3.06 18.42
CA PHE A 295 -4.81 1.89 19.00
C PHE A 295 -5.81 0.88 19.57
N GLY A 296 -6.82 1.35 20.32
CA GLY A 296 -7.89 0.48 20.83
C GLY A 296 -8.67 -0.18 19.70
N GLN A 297 -9.04 0.60 18.66
CA GLN A 297 -9.70 0.05 17.47
C GLN A 297 -8.85 -1.01 16.77
N PHE A 298 -7.53 -0.82 16.66
CA PHE A 298 -6.64 -1.82 16.08
C PHE A 298 -6.66 -3.12 16.89
N VAL A 299 -6.59 -3.04 18.22
CA VAL A 299 -6.65 -4.23 19.10
C VAL A 299 -8.00 -4.94 18.97
N ASP A 300 -9.09 -4.19 18.91
CA ASP A 300 -10.44 -4.74 18.71
C ASP A 300 -10.61 -5.44 17.36
N ASP A 301 -10.11 -4.82 16.29
CA ASP A 301 -10.10 -5.42 14.95
C ASP A 301 -9.22 -6.67 14.92
N LEU A 302 -7.99 -6.59 15.45
CA LEU A 302 -7.02 -7.68 15.50
C LEU A 302 -7.62 -8.90 16.18
N ARG A 303 -8.35 -8.71 17.29
CA ARG A 303 -9.09 -9.79 17.98
C ARG A 303 -10.01 -10.57 17.04
N GLN A 304 -10.58 -9.91 16.02
CA GLN A 304 -11.47 -10.57 15.05
C GLN A 304 -10.71 -11.38 14.01
N TYR A 305 -9.58 -10.87 13.51
CA TYR A 305 -8.94 -11.43 12.31
C TYR A 305 -7.60 -12.11 12.53
N ILE A 306 -6.98 -12.06 13.72
CA ILE A 306 -5.59 -12.53 13.96
C ILE A 306 -5.31 -13.97 13.48
N ASP A 307 -6.32 -14.84 13.46
CA ASP A 307 -6.19 -16.24 12.99
C ASP A 307 -6.36 -16.43 11.47
N LEU A 308 -6.73 -15.37 10.73
CA LEU A 308 -6.97 -15.45 9.29
C LEU A 308 -5.69 -15.34 8.46
N PRO A 309 -4.83 -14.31 8.64
CA PRO A 309 -3.57 -14.21 7.90
C PRO A 309 -2.57 -15.28 8.35
N ARG A 310 -1.56 -15.54 7.52
CA ARG A 310 -0.40 -16.32 7.99
C ARG A 310 0.32 -15.61 9.11
N HIS A 311 0.44 -14.29 9.00
CA HIS A 311 1.20 -13.49 9.93
C HIS A 311 0.86 -12.00 9.82
N VAL A 312 0.98 -11.28 10.94
CA VAL A 312 0.77 -9.83 11.03
C VAL A 312 1.97 -9.18 11.71
N THR A 313 2.64 -8.26 11.02
CA THR A 313 3.70 -7.40 11.57
C THR A 313 3.16 -5.98 11.75
N LEU A 314 3.30 -5.42 12.95
CA LEU A 314 2.98 -4.03 13.26
C LEU A 314 4.27 -3.29 13.63
N THR A 315 4.64 -2.26 12.87
CA THR A 315 5.78 -1.41 13.25
C THR A 315 5.35 -0.36 14.27
N VAL A 316 6.14 -0.18 15.33
CA VAL A 316 5.94 0.85 16.35
C VAL A 316 7.12 1.82 16.37
N ASN A 317 6.85 3.12 16.31
CA ASN A 317 7.83 4.18 16.46
C ASN A 317 7.30 5.23 17.45
N PRO A 318 7.69 5.16 18.74
CA PRO A 318 7.35 6.17 19.75
C PRO A 318 7.89 7.57 19.45
N GLY A 319 8.79 7.73 18.48
CA GLY A 319 9.31 9.01 18.00
C GLY A 319 8.52 9.61 16.83
N ASP A 320 7.60 8.88 16.20
CA ASP A 320 6.94 9.30 14.96
C ASP A 320 6.14 10.61 15.14
N VAL A 321 6.59 11.66 14.45
CA VAL A 321 6.04 13.01 14.55
C VAL A 321 4.68 13.12 13.88
N VAL A 322 4.46 12.41 12.77
CA VAL A 322 3.18 12.46 12.04
C VAL A 322 2.11 11.74 12.86
N LEU A 323 2.44 10.59 13.42
CA LEU A 323 1.53 9.87 14.32
C LEU A 323 1.26 10.67 15.61
N GLY A 324 2.27 11.35 16.17
CA GLY A 324 2.05 12.24 17.32
C GLY A 324 1.11 13.42 17.01
N MET A 325 1.18 13.98 15.79
CA MET A 325 0.20 14.98 15.33
C MET A 325 -1.21 14.38 15.16
N ALA A 326 -1.31 13.15 14.64
CA ALA A 326 -2.58 12.45 14.50
C ALA A 326 -3.21 12.14 15.86
N GLU A 327 -2.42 11.61 16.80
CA GLU A 327 -2.78 11.37 18.20
C GLU A 327 -3.33 12.65 18.84
N SER A 328 -2.58 13.77 18.78
CA SER A 328 -3.04 15.05 19.33
C SER A 328 -4.37 15.52 18.76
N LYS A 329 -4.64 15.25 17.48
CA LYS A 329 -5.90 15.60 16.82
C LYS A 329 -7.06 14.69 17.22
N HIS A 330 -6.80 13.41 17.42
CA HIS A 330 -7.82 12.40 17.74
C HIS A 330 -8.07 12.26 19.25
N GLY A 331 -7.11 12.65 20.09
CA GLY A 331 -7.16 12.53 21.55
C GLY A 331 -6.91 11.10 22.06
N VAL A 332 -6.34 10.23 21.22
CA VAL A 332 -6.09 8.80 21.49
C VAL A 332 -4.85 8.36 20.72
N SER A 333 -4.08 7.43 21.30
CA SER A 333 -2.85 6.91 20.69
C SER A 333 -3.11 6.20 19.37
N ARG A 334 -2.05 6.08 18.55
CA ARG A 334 -2.12 5.42 17.23
C ARG A 334 -1.46 4.06 17.34
N ALA A 335 -1.91 3.08 16.56
CA ALA A 335 -1.32 1.73 16.57
C ALA A 335 0.20 1.73 16.31
N GLY A 336 0.72 2.67 15.51
CA GLY A 336 2.15 2.83 15.26
C GLY A 336 2.90 3.65 16.33
N ARG A 337 2.19 4.25 17.28
CA ARG A 337 2.69 5.03 18.41
C ARG A 337 1.79 4.75 19.64
N PRO A 338 1.74 3.49 20.13
CA PRO A 338 0.73 3.08 21.08
C PRO A 338 1.04 3.58 22.50
N ASP A 339 -0.01 3.90 23.25
CA ASP A 339 0.04 4.05 24.70
C ASP A 339 -0.61 2.82 25.36
N PRO A 340 0.18 1.89 25.96
CA PRO A 340 -0.34 0.69 26.61
C PRO A 340 -1.30 0.96 27.78
N ASP A 341 -1.26 2.15 28.38
CA ASP A 341 -2.14 2.52 29.50
C ASP A 341 -3.58 2.79 29.04
N GLU A 342 -3.81 3.01 27.74
CA GLU A 342 -5.15 3.14 27.15
C GLU A 342 -5.92 1.81 27.11
N LEU A 343 -5.23 0.67 27.21
CA LEU A 343 -5.85 -0.65 27.10
C LEU A 343 -6.47 -1.12 28.43
N SER A 344 -7.60 -1.82 28.34
CA SER A 344 -8.15 -2.63 29.42
C SER A 344 -7.24 -3.82 29.75
N ALA A 345 -7.51 -4.48 30.89
CA ALA A 345 -6.76 -5.68 31.27
C ALA A 345 -6.88 -6.82 30.24
N GLU A 346 -8.08 -7.03 29.68
CA GLU A 346 -8.33 -8.06 28.67
C GLU A 346 -7.62 -7.76 27.35
N GLU A 347 -7.54 -6.49 26.95
CA GLU A 347 -6.81 -6.05 25.76
C GLU A 347 -5.30 -6.21 25.93
N ARG A 348 -4.76 -5.85 27.10
CA ARG A 348 -3.34 -6.09 27.41
C ARG A 348 -2.99 -7.57 27.37
N GLU A 349 -3.83 -8.44 27.95
CA GLU A 349 -3.64 -9.88 27.89
C GLU A 349 -3.67 -10.40 26.44
N LEU A 350 -4.58 -9.89 25.62
CA LEU A 350 -4.62 -10.21 24.19
C LEU A 350 -3.31 -9.82 23.49
N VAL A 351 -2.80 -8.60 23.68
CA VAL A 351 -1.55 -8.14 23.06
C VAL A 351 -0.35 -8.98 23.53
N THR A 352 -0.25 -9.24 24.83
CA THR A 352 0.78 -10.11 25.40
C THR A 352 0.74 -11.51 24.76
N ARG A 353 -0.43 -12.14 24.71
CA ARG A 353 -0.58 -13.46 24.08
C ARG A 353 -0.29 -13.41 22.59
N ALA A 354 -0.74 -12.36 21.90
CA ALA A 354 -0.54 -12.19 20.47
C ALA A 354 0.95 -12.18 20.10
N THR A 355 1.76 -11.41 20.83
CA THR A 355 3.22 -11.28 20.56
C THR A 355 4.05 -12.50 20.94
N ARG A 356 3.52 -13.40 21.79
CA ARG A 356 4.25 -14.55 22.31
C ARG A 356 3.85 -15.88 21.67
N GLU A 357 2.57 -16.03 21.39
CA GLU A 357 1.95 -17.32 21.06
C GLU A 357 1.25 -17.32 19.70
N MET A 358 0.93 -16.15 19.15
CA MET A 358 0.15 -16.02 17.93
C MET A 358 1.03 -15.54 16.77
N ALA A 359 0.44 -15.49 15.58
CA ALA A 359 1.13 -15.00 14.40
C ALA A 359 1.08 -13.46 14.31
N PHE A 360 1.55 -12.79 15.38
CA PHE A 360 1.60 -11.34 15.47
C PHE A 360 2.95 -10.88 16.03
N ASP A 361 3.65 -10.02 15.31
CA ASP A 361 4.95 -9.48 15.70
C ASP A 361 4.91 -7.94 15.80
N LEU A 362 5.44 -7.40 16.89
CA LEU A 362 5.68 -5.97 17.06
C LEU A 362 7.13 -5.65 16.69
N LEU A 363 7.33 -4.84 15.65
CA LEU A 363 8.66 -4.39 15.23
C LEU A 363 8.91 -2.96 15.71
N TRP A 364 9.83 -2.81 16.66
CA TRP A 364 10.24 -1.53 17.18
C TRP A 364 11.21 -0.84 16.22
N ILE A 365 10.79 0.32 15.72
CA ILE A 365 11.56 1.20 14.86
C ILE A 365 12.19 2.26 15.77
N ASP A 366 13.40 1.98 16.24
CA ASP A 366 14.15 2.85 17.14
C ASP A 366 15.31 3.54 16.39
N PRO A 367 15.26 4.88 16.23
CA PRO A 367 16.35 5.68 15.66
C PRO A 367 17.70 5.51 16.34
N ASP A 368 17.75 5.14 17.63
CA ASP A 368 19.01 4.91 18.34
C ASP A 368 19.65 3.57 17.94
N SER A 369 18.85 2.61 17.52
CA SER A 369 19.30 1.28 17.05
C SER A 369 19.52 1.20 15.53
N ILE A 370 18.89 2.10 14.76
CA ILE A 370 18.90 2.09 13.29
C ILE A 370 19.77 3.25 12.76
N PRO A 371 21.00 2.99 12.27
CA PRO A 371 21.91 4.04 11.84
C PRO A 371 21.36 4.90 10.70
N GLY A 372 21.29 6.21 10.90
CA GLY A 372 20.85 7.17 9.89
C GLY A 372 19.34 7.37 9.82
N LEU A 373 18.55 6.67 10.65
CA LEU A 373 17.12 6.92 10.76
C LEU A 373 16.85 8.23 11.50
N ALA A 374 16.00 9.09 10.93
CA ALA A 374 15.58 10.30 11.61
C ALA A 374 14.63 10.00 12.78
N GLY A 375 14.85 10.65 13.92
CA GLY A 375 14.08 10.48 15.15
C GLY A 375 12.55 10.48 14.97
N GLY A 376 12.08 11.42 14.16
CA GLY A 376 10.65 11.64 13.88
C GLY A 376 10.12 10.96 12.61
N SER A 377 10.83 9.97 12.07
CA SER A 377 10.50 9.40 10.76
C SER A 377 9.13 8.72 10.75
N HIS A 378 8.34 9.07 9.74
CA HIS A 378 7.05 8.41 9.42
C HIS A 378 7.15 7.53 8.16
N ALA A 379 8.05 7.90 7.24
CA ALA A 379 8.20 7.26 5.93
C ALA A 379 9.26 6.16 5.91
N PHE A 380 9.69 5.68 7.08
CA PHE A 380 10.85 4.78 7.24
C PHE A 380 10.79 3.51 6.39
N TRP A 381 9.61 2.98 6.05
CA TRP A 381 9.51 1.75 5.26
C TRP A 381 10.08 1.90 3.84
N TYR A 382 10.06 3.11 3.27
CA TYR A 382 10.63 3.40 1.96
C TYR A 382 11.75 4.44 1.99
N ASP A 383 11.92 5.19 3.07
CA ASP A 383 13.02 6.16 3.19
C ASP A 383 14.27 5.56 3.87
N HIS A 384 14.18 4.35 4.46
CA HIS A 384 15.30 3.71 5.15
C HIS A 384 15.71 2.36 4.53
N PRO A 385 16.99 2.14 4.16
CA PRO A 385 17.48 0.89 3.57
C PRO A 385 17.24 -0.37 4.41
N TRP A 386 17.36 -0.27 5.74
CA TRP A 386 17.15 -1.43 6.62
C TRP A 386 15.68 -1.83 6.69
N VAL A 387 14.77 -0.86 6.85
CA VAL A 387 13.34 -1.18 7.00
C VAL A 387 12.74 -1.61 5.66
N SER A 388 13.17 -1.01 4.54
CA SER A 388 12.76 -1.49 3.22
C SER A 388 13.25 -2.92 2.93
N THR A 389 14.45 -3.27 3.39
CA THR A 389 14.95 -4.66 3.33
C THR A 389 14.06 -5.59 4.13
N ASP A 390 13.73 -5.22 5.36
CA ASP A 390 12.88 -6.02 6.24
C ASP A 390 11.48 -6.30 5.64
N VAL A 391 10.89 -5.28 5.01
CA VAL A 391 9.62 -5.40 4.25
C VAL A 391 9.78 -6.34 3.06
N LEU A 392 10.86 -6.20 2.28
CA LEU A 392 11.13 -7.08 1.13
C LEU A 392 11.33 -8.52 1.56
N LEU A 393 12.11 -8.77 2.61
CA LEU A 393 12.37 -10.11 3.10
C LEU A 393 11.08 -10.80 3.56
N GLN A 394 10.23 -10.10 4.32
CA GLN A 394 8.96 -10.67 4.77
C GLN A 394 8.03 -10.99 3.60
N LEU A 395 7.82 -10.04 2.69
CA LEU A 395 6.81 -10.17 1.62
C LEU A 395 7.28 -11.02 0.43
N LEU A 396 8.57 -11.33 0.31
CA LEU A 396 9.08 -12.19 -0.78
C LEU A 396 9.36 -13.62 -0.33
N PHE A 397 9.72 -13.82 0.94
CA PHE A 397 10.12 -15.14 1.43
C PHE A 397 9.15 -15.70 2.50
N ASN A 398 8.18 -14.90 2.96
CA ASN A 398 7.20 -15.29 3.99
C ASN A 398 7.88 -15.81 5.26
N VAL A 399 8.91 -15.09 5.71
CA VAL A 399 9.80 -15.47 6.82
C VAL A 399 9.57 -14.65 8.09
N ARG A 400 9.81 -15.29 9.24
CA ARG A 400 9.62 -14.66 10.56
C ARG A 400 10.74 -13.67 10.89
N PRO A 401 10.56 -12.74 11.84
CA PRO A 401 11.56 -11.74 12.21
C PRO A 401 12.98 -12.27 12.44
N ALA A 402 13.15 -13.39 13.15
CA ALA A 402 14.46 -13.98 13.36
C ALA A 402 15.16 -14.39 12.04
N GLU A 403 14.41 -14.98 11.10
CA GLU A 403 14.89 -15.34 9.75
C GLU A 403 15.16 -14.10 8.87
N ARG A 404 14.71 -12.91 9.30
CA ARG A 404 15.00 -11.62 8.65
C ARG A 404 16.18 -10.88 9.30
N GLY A 405 16.81 -11.48 10.31
CA GLY A 405 17.98 -10.93 11.01
C GLY A 405 17.65 -10.02 12.17
N LEU A 406 16.38 -9.97 12.59
CA LEU A 406 15.93 -9.20 13.74
C LEU A 406 16.15 -9.96 15.05
N GLU A 407 16.29 -9.21 16.14
CA GLU A 407 16.42 -9.76 17.50
C GLU A 407 15.17 -9.45 18.33
N SER A 408 14.80 -10.39 19.19
CA SER A 408 13.67 -10.21 20.11
C SER A 408 14.15 -9.66 21.45
N VAL A 409 13.42 -8.70 21.99
CA VAL A 409 13.58 -8.18 23.34
C VAL A 409 12.25 -8.24 24.08
N GLU A 410 12.29 -8.60 25.35
CA GLU A 410 11.12 -8.61 26.22
C GLU A 410 10.96 -7.22 26.84
N HIS A 411 9.78 -6.60 26.68
CA HIS A 411 9.45 -5.30 27.24
C HIS A 411 8.18 -5.41 28.09
N GLY A 412 8.37 -5.54 29.41
CA GLY A 412 7.30 -5.97 30.30
C GLY A 412 6.85 -7.39 29.94
N ASP A 413 5.56 -7.57 29.68
CA ASP A 413 4.99 -8.87 29.27
C ASP A 413 4.99 -9.08 27.74
N THR A 414 5.31 -8.05 26.96
CA THR A 414 5.23 -8.06 25.50
C THR A 414 6.57 -8.39 24.86
N ARG A 415 6.56 -9.23 23.82
CA ARG A 415 7.74 -9.46 22.98
C ARG A 415 7.80 -8.43 21.85
N LEU A 416 8.93 -7.74 21.74
CA LEU A 416 9.24 -6.83 20.65
C LEU A 416 10.38 -7.39 19.80
N TRP A 417 10.42 -7.02 18.53
CA TRP A 417 11.54 -7.25 17.63
C TRP A 417 12.21 -5.93 17.32
N HIS A 418 13.52 -5.93 17.11
CA HIS A 418 14.27 -4.74 16.72
C HIS A 418 15.41 -5.09 15.76
N PHE A 419 15.93 -4.05 15.11
CA PHE A 419 17.13 -4.16 14.29
C PHE A 419 18.36 -4.17 15.22
N PRO A 420 19.20 -5.23 15.19
CA PRO A 420 20.45 -5.22 15.93
C PRO A 420 21.49 -4.32 15.24
N ALA A 421 22.52 -3.90 15.97
CA ALA A 421 23.53 -2.97 15.48
C ALA A 421 24.32 -3.49 14.25
N ASP A 422 24.38 -4.82 14.09
CA ASP A 422 25.03 -5.52 12.99
C ASP A 422 24.05 -5.98 11.88
N TYR A 423 22.78 -5.52 11.88
CA TYR A 423 21.75 -5.94 10.92
C TYR A 423 22.22 -5.91 9.47
N GLY A 424 22.87 -4.82 9.04
CA GLY A 424 23.38 -4.71 7.66
C GLY A 424 24.37 -5.82 7.27
N GLN A 425 25.16 -6.34 8.22
CA GLN A 425 26.08 -7.46 7.97
C GLN A 425 25.33 -8.81 7.92
N ARG A 426 24.25 -8.95 8.70
CA ARG A 426 23.44 -10.19 8.75
C ARG A 426 22.68 -10.44 7.46
N VAL A 427 22.15 -9.37 6.86
CA VAL A 427 21.25 -9.46 5.70
C VAL A 427 21.90 -10.17 4.50
N ASP A 428 23.18 -9.89 4.20
CA ASP A 428 23.87 -10.54 3.07
C ASP A 428 23.95 -12.08 3.25
N GLY A 429 24.19 -12.54 4.48
CA GLY A 429 24.21 -13.97 4.81
C GLY A 429 22.83 -14.60 4.68
N ILE A 430 21.82 -13.93 5.24
CA ILE A 430 20.42 -14.38 5.24
C ILE A 430 19.88 -14.54 3.81
N LEU A 431 20.15 -13.58 2.92
CA LEU A 431 19.69 -13.67 1.54
C LEU A 431 20.24 -14.90 0.82
N SER A 432 21.50 -15.24 1.08
CA SER A 432 22.12 -16.44 0.49
C SER A 432 21.37 -17.69 0.93
N GLU A 433 21.07 -17.82 2.23
CA GLU A 433 20.31 -18.94 2.78
C GLU A 433 18.86 -19.00 2.25
N LEU A 434 18.20 -17.84 2.13
CA LEU A 434 16.83 -17.76 1.63
C LEU A 434 16.74 -18.07 0.13
N GLN A 435 17.68 -17.59 -0.68
CA GLN A 435 17.72 -17.95 -2.10
C GLN A 435 17.92 -19.45 -2.27
N ASP A 436 18.82 -20.08 -1.53
CA ASP A 436 19.01 -21.53 -1.58
C ASP A 436 17.73 -22.29 -1.15
N LYS A 437 17.04 -21.81 -0.12
CA LYS A 437 15.83 -22.46 0.42
C LYS A 437 14.61 -22.32 -0.49
N TYR A 438 14.47 -21.20 -1.21
CA TYR A 438 13.23 -20.85 -1.93
C TYR A 438 13.38 -20.78 -3.46
N ILE A 439 14.61 -20.76 -4.00
CA ILE A 439 14.88 -20.76 -5.46
C ILE A 439 15.37 -22.13 -5.95
N HIS A 440 15.99 -22.97 -5.10
CA HIS A 440 16.47 -24.31 -5.47
C HIS A 440 15.52 -25.47 -5.15
N THR A 441 14.31 -25.21 -4.69
CA THR A 441 13.22 -26.19 -4.80
C THR A 441 12.72 -26.20 -6.25
N GLU A 442 13.42 -26.92 -7.12
CA GLU A 442 12.90 -27.29 -8.44
C GLU A 442 11.55 -28.01 -8.30
N PRO A 443 10.65 -27.86 -9.30
CA PRO A 443 9.29 -28.40 -9.27
C PRO A 443 9.19 -29.92 -9.10
#